data_AF-A0A7V9AQD7-F1
#
_entry.id   AF-A0A7V9AQD7-F1
#
_cell.length_a   1.000
_cell.length_b   1.000
_cell.length_c   1.000
_cell.angle_alpha   90.00
_cell.angle_beta   90.00
_cell.angle_gamma   90.00
#
_symmetry.space_group_name_H-M   'P 1'
#
loop_
_entity.id
_entity.type
_entity.pdbx_description
1 polymer ?
#
loop_
_entity_poly.entity_id
_entity_poly.type
_entity_poly.pdbx_seq_one_letter_code
_entity_poly.pdbx_strand_id
1 'polypeptide(L)'
;MLVETSGAIDVSPVDPRAHIILDVKCPGSGMMDRMDWKNLDRLTDKDEAKFVIKDRSDYEWACSILRQYDLTHRCAILFSPVFGELDLRQLAEWILADKLFVRFQMQLHKYIWDPSMRGV
;
A
#
# COMPACT_ATOMS: atom_id res chain seq x y z
N MET A 1 11.73 -4.70 14.65
CA MET A 1 10.33 -4.40 15.08
C MET A 1 9.60 -3.86 13.86
N LEU A 2 8.34 -4.20 13.65
CA LEU A 2 7.56 -3.77 12.48
C LEU A 2 6.27 -3.09 12.95
N VAL A 3 5.91 -1.98 12.32
CA VAL A 3 4.69 -1.21 12.61
C VAL A 3 3.92 -1.04 11.32
N GLU A 4 2.70 -1.59 11.27
CA GLU A 4 1.75 -1.29 10.20
C GLU A 4 0.77 -0.20 10.68
N THR A 5 0.55 0.81 9.84
CA THR A 5 -0.29 1.96 10.20
C THR A 5 -1.14 2.43 9.03
N SER A 6 -2.31 3.01 9.34
CA SER A 6 -3.27 3.51 8.35
C SER A 6 -2.82 4.77 7.60
N GLY A 7 -1.72 5.40 8.04
CA GLY A 7 -1.19 6.66 7.50
C GLY A 7 -1.93 7.93 7.92
N ALA A 8 -2.92 7.82 8.82
CA ALA A 8 -3.69 8.97 9.31
C ALA A 8 -3.02 9.76 10.45
N ILE A 9 -1.98 9.22 11.08
CA ILE A 9 -1.29 9.82 12.22
C ILE A 9 0.19 9.98 11.87
N ASP A 10 0.83 11.05 12.35
CA ASP A 10 2.25 11.32 12.18
C ASP A 10 3.12 10.14 12.68
N VAL A 11 3.97 9.62 11.80
CA VAL A 11 4.89 8.51 12.11
C VAL A 11 6.24 8.96 12.65
N SER A 12 6.53 10.27 12.71
CA SER A 12 7.80 10.79 13.24
C SER A 12 8.16 10.36 14.67
N PRO A 13 7.21 10.08 15.58
CA PRO A 13 7.53 9.62 16.94
C PRO A 13 7.88 8.12 17.02
N VAL A 14 7.73 7.36 15.95
CA VAL A 14 8.03 5.92 15.93
C VAL A 14 9.54 5.71 16.10
N ASP A 15 9.94 4.72 16.91
CA ASP A 15 11.35 4.36 17.11
C ASP A 15 12.02 4.09 15.74
N PRO A 16 13.13 4.78 15.40
CA PRO A 16 13.79 4.63 14.10
C PRO A 16 14.31 3.22 13.80
N ARG A 17 14.35 2.30 14.76
CA ARG A 17 14.70 0.89 14.52
C ARG A 17 13.51 0.06 14.05
N ALA A 18 12.30 0.61 14.11
CA ALA A 18 11.12 -0.01 13.54
C ALA A 18 11.09 0.16 12.02
N HIS A 19 10.57 -0.84 11.32
CA HIS A 19 10.19 -0.74 9.92
C HIS A 19 8.71 -0.35 9.85
N ILE A 20 8.40 0.67 9.07
CA ILE A 20 7.02 1.16 8.91
C ILE A 20 6.44 0.59 7.62
N ILE A 21 5.27 -0.02 7.72
CA ILE A 21 4.39 -0.28 6.57
C ILE A 21 3.26 0.73 6.64
N LEU A 22 3.29 1.70 5.75
CA LEU A 22 2.28 2.76 5.66
C LEU A 22 1.22 2.37 4.64
N ASP A 23 -0.02 2.19 5.08
CA ASP A 23 -1.16 2.04 4.19
C ASP A 23 -1.52 3.38 3.54
N VAL A 24 -1.28 3.51 2.23
CA VAL A 24 -1.75 4.65 1.45
C VAL A 24 -3.20 4.38 1.03
N LYS A 25 -4.13 5.20 1.53
CA LYS A 25 -5.56 5.05 1.29
C LYS A 25 -5.93 5.58 -0.09
N CYS A 26 -6.28 4.67 -1.00
CA CYS A 26 -6.74 4.97 -2.35
C CYS A 26 -8.17 5.57 -2.33
N PRO A 27 -8.59 6.32 -3.37
CA PRO A 27 -9.93 6.92 -3.44
C PRO A 27 -11.07 5.93 -3.20
N GLY A 28 -10.97 4.70 -3.75
CA GLY A 28 -11.94 3.63 -3.58
C GLY A 28 -12.17 3.20 -2.12
N SER A 29 -11.26 3.56 -1.21
CA SER A 29 -11.41 3.28 0.23
C SER A 29 -12.31 4.28 0.96
N GLY A 30 -12.63 5.44 0.36
CA GLY A 30 -13.38 6.52 0.99
C GLY A 30 -12.69 7.19 2.19
N MET A 31 -11.38 6.93 2.38
CA MET A 31 -10.62 7.37 3.57
C MET A 31 -9.38 8.19 3.23
N MET A 32 -9.22 8.54 1.95
CA MET A 32 -8.09 9.33 1.43
C MET A 32 -7.92 10.66 2.18
N ASP A 33 -9.02 11.34 2.51
CA ASP A 33 -8.99 12.64 3.21
C ASP A 33 -8.44 12.58 4.64
N ARG A 34 -8.26 11.36 5.20
CA ARG A 34 -7.68 11.17 6.52
C ARG A 34 -6.16 11.01 6.49
N MET A 35 -5.55 10.93 5.32
CA MET A 35 -4.10 10.74 5.18
C MET A 35 -3.33 11.95 5.71
N ASP A 36 -2.34 11.73 6.56
CA ASP A 36 -1.26 12.69 6.75
C ASP A 36 -0.21 12.46 5.66
N TRP A 37 -0.33 13.21 4.56
CA TRP A 37 0.54 13.08 3.39
C TRP A 37 2.02 13.31 3.69
N LYS A 38 2.36 14.06 4.76
CA LYS A 38 3.75 14.23 5.19
C LYS A 38 4.40 12.93 5.64
N ASN A 39 3.60 11.90 5.95
CA ASN A 39 4.14 10.56 6.24
C ASN A 39 4.92 9.98 5.07
N LEU A 40 4.53 10.28 3.83
CA LEU A 40 5.28 9.81 2.65
C LEU A 40 6.71 10.36 2.65
N ASP A 41 6.90 11.62 3.03
CA ASP A 41 8.21 12.26 3.11
C ASP A 41 9.10 11.65 4.20
N ARG A 42 8.49 11.05 5.23
CA ARG A 42 9.18 10.46 6.39
C ARG A 42 9.63 9.01 6.15
N LEU A 43 9.14 8.34 5.11
CA LEU A 43 9.55 6.98 4.79
C LEU A 43 11.00 6.93 4.29
N THR A 44 11.69 5.86 4.66
CA THR A 44 13.08 5.56 4.27
C THR A 44 13.15 4.26 3.46
N ASP A 45 14.34 3.91 2.99
CA ASP A 45 14.61 2.72 2.14
C ASP A 45 14.25 1.38 2.81
N LYS A 46 14.26 1.34 4.15
CA LYS A 46 13.86 0.18 4.94
C LYS A 46 12.34 0.02 5.09
N ASP A 47 11.57 1.08 4.81
CA ASP A 47 10.13 1.16 5.03
C ASP A 47 9.36 0.77 3.77
N GLU A 48 8.03 0.66 3.89
CA GLU A 48 7.17 0.22 2.80
C GLU A 48 5.91 1.10 2.71
N ALA A 49 5.55 1.50 1.49
CA ALA A 49 4.26 2.13 1.19
C ALA A 49 3.34 1.11 0.52
N LYS A 50 2.24 0.78 1.19
CA LYS A 50 1.28 -0.24 0.74
C LYS A 50 0.01 0.39 0.20
N PHE A 51 -0.35 0.04 -1.03
CA PHE A 51 -1.57 0.45 -1.71
C PHE A 51 -2.49 -0.76 -1.85
N VAL A 52 -3.71 -0.65 -1.31
CA VAL A 52 -4.75 -1.65 -1.50
C VAL A 52 -5.69 -1.17 -2.60
N ILE A 53 -5.58 -1.79 -3.78
CA ILE A 53 -6.18 -1.38 -5.05
C ILE A 53 -7.52 -2.07 -5.24
N LYS A 54 -8.60 -1.29 -5.34
CA LYS A 54 -9.95 -1.80 -5.59
C LYS A 54 -10.24 -2.06 -7.06
N ASP A 55 -9.81 -1.16 -7.93
CA ASP A 55 -10.14 -1.17 -9.35
C ASP A 55 -9.09 -0.41 -10.19
N ARG A 56 -9.38 -0.22 -11.48
CA ARG A 56 -8.48 0.48 -12.40
C ARG A 56 -8.25 1.95 -12.03
N SER A 57 -9.26 2.62 -11.48
CA SER A 57 -9.15 4.02 -11.08
C SER A 57 -8.19 4.16 -9.90
N ASP A 58 -8.31 3.27 -8.91
CA ASP A 58 -7.37 3.21 -7.78
C ASP A 58 -5.93 2.91 -8.26
N TYR A 59 -5.77 2.00 -9.22
CA TYR A 59 -4.46 1.67 -9.77
C TYR A 59 -3.80 2.87 -10.47
N GLU A 60 -4.53 3.56 -11.34
CA GLU A 60 -4.03 4.73 -12.07
C GLU A 60 -3.72 5.89 -11.11
N TRP A 61 -4.59 6.10 -10.11
CA TRP A 61 -4.35 7.05 -9.04
C TRP A 61 -3.09 6.69 -8.25
N ALA A 62 -2.92 5.43 -7.84
CA ALA A 62 -1.73 5.00 -7.10
C ALA A 62 -0.45 5.26 -7.92
N CYS A 63 -0.46 4.94 -9.22
CA CYS A 63 0.64 5.26 -10.13
C CYS A 63 0.95 6.76 -10.18
N SER A 64 -0.06 7.63 -10.12
CA SER A 64 0.14 9.08 -10.07
C SER A 64 0.80 9.53 -8.77
N ILE A 65 0.42 8.95 -7.62
CA ILE A 65 1.01 9.22 -6.31
C ILE A 65 2.48 8.77 -6.28
N LEU A 66 2.80 7.60 -6.84
CA LEU A 66 4.19 7.13 -6.92
C LEU A 66 5.08 8.16 -7.64
N ARG A 67 4.58 8.74 -8.74
CA ARG A 67 5.30 9.77 -9.51
C ARG A 67 5.36 11.11 -8.77
N GLN A 68 4.26 11.53 -8.16
CA GLN A 68 4.17 12.81 -7.45
C GLN A 68 5.14 12.90 -6.27
N TYR A 69 5.32 11.79 -5.54
CA TYR A 69 6.14 11.73 -4.33
C TYR A 69 7.46 10.97 -4.53
N ASP A 70 7.80 10.61 -5.77
CA ASP A 70 9.00 9.86 -6.15
C ASP A 70 9.23 8.57 -5.30
N LEU A 71 8.13 7.89 -4.95
CA LEU A 71 8.14 6.88 -3.90
C LEU A 71 9.00 5.65 -4.23
N THR A 72 9.07 5.28 -5.51
CA THR A 72 9.84 4.12 -5.98
C THR A 72 11.35 4.28 -5.78
N HIS A 73 11.83 5.52 -5.64
CA HIS A 73 13.23 5.81 -5.33
C HIS A 73 13.48 5.98 -3.82
N ARG A 74 12.42 6.03 -3.00
CA ARG A 74 12.51 6.27 -1.56
C ARG A 74 12.35 5.01 -0.72
N CYS A 75 11.41 4.14 -1.07
CA CYS A 75 11.05 2.97 -0.27
C CYS A 75 10.46 1.85 -1.12
N ALA A 76 10.25 0.67 -0.54
CA ALA A 76 9.57 -0.42 -1.24
C ALA A 76 8.07 -0.13 -1.38
N ILE A 77 7.52 -0.38 -2.57
CA ILE A 77 6.11 -0.16 -2.86
C ILE A 77 5.40 -1.49 -2.96
N LEU A 78 4.29 -1.64 -2.23
CA LEU A 78 3.49 -2.85 -2.21
C LEU A 78 2.12 -2.57 -2.83
N PHE A 79 1.77 -3.30 -3.89
CA PHE A 79 0.44 -3.26 -4.48
C PHE A 79 -0.30 -4.55 -4.12
N SER A 80 -1.43 -4.41 -3.44
CA SER A 80 -2.31 -5.51 -3.07
C SER A 80 -3.69 -5.27 -3.64
N PRO A 81 -4.39 -6.28 -4.18
CA PRO A 81 -5.79 -6.11 -4.54
C PRO A 81 -6.67 -6.11 -3.30
N VAL A 82 -7.82 -5.42 -3.38
CA VAL A 82 -8.92 -5.65 -2.44
C VAL A 82 -9.44 -7.07 -2.66
N PHE A 83 -9.34 -7.91 -1.63
CA PHE A 83 -9.75 -9.31 -1.69
C PHE A 83 -11.23 -9.43 -2.08
N GLY A 84 -11.51 -10.22 -3.10
CA GLY A 84 -12.86 -10.47 -3.62
C GLY A 84 -13.41 -9.38 -4.54
N GLU A 85 -12.72 -8.25 -4.71
CA GLU A 85 -13.14 -7.15 -5.60
C GLU A 85 -12.26 -7.04 -6.85
N LEU A 86 -10.94 -7.18 -6.69
CA LEU A 86 -9.98 -7.17 -7.80
C LEU A 86 -9.29 -8.51 -7.95
N ASP A 87 -9.34 -9.07 -9.16
CA ASP A 87 -8.67 -10.31 -9.48
C ASP A 87 -7.13 -10.16 -9.44
N LEU A 88 -6.45 -11.17 -8.88
CA LEU A 88 -5.00 -11.17 -8.71
C LEU A 88 -4.27 -11.04 -10.04
N ARG A 89 -4.73 -11.80 -11.05
CA ARG A 89 -4.11 -11.82 -12.37
C ARG A 89 -4.32 -10.47 -13.05
N GLN A 90 -5.50 -9.87 -12.93
CA GLN A 90 -5.77 -8.56 -13.51
C GLN A 90 -4.82 -7.47 -12.97
N LEU A 91 -4.63 -7.38 -11.64
CA LEU A 91 -3.69 -6.42 -11.08
C LEU A 91 -2.23 -6.72 -11.50
N ALA A 92 -1.84 -7.99 -11.56
CA ALA A 92 -0.51 -8.38 -12.02
C ALA A 92 -0.29 -8.00 -13.49
N GLU A 93 -1.28 -8.20 -14.37
CA GLU A 93 -1.22 -7.81 -15.78
C GLU A 93 -1.06 -6.30 -15.95
N TRP A 94 -1.74 -5.48 -15.13
CA TRP A 94 -1.55 -4.02 -15.14
C TRP A 94 -0.12 -3.62 -14.76
N ILE A 95 0.41 -4.17 -13.66
CA ILE A 95 1.78 -3.91 -13.20
C ILE A 95 2.81 -4.29 -14.28
N LEU A 96 2.62 -5.45 -14.91
CA LEU A 96 3.51 -5.94 -15.97
C LEU A 96 3.43 -5.07 -17.23
N ALA A 97 2.22 -4.69 -17.65
CA ALA A 97 2.00 -3.84 -18.82
C ALA A 97 2.70 -2.48 -18.67
N ASP A 98 2.59 -1.88 -17.49
CA ASP A 98 3.19 -0.57 -17.20
C ASP A 98 4.66 -0.66 -16.74
N LYS A 99 5.20 -1.88 -16.59
CA LYS A 99 6.55 -2.15 -16.09
C LYS A 99 6.85 -1.43 -14.77
N LEU A 100 5.86 -1.41 -13.89
CA LEU A 100 5.91 -0.63 -12.66
C LEU A 100 6.86 -1.28 -11.65
N PHE A 101 7.76 -0.50 -11.06
CA PHE A 101 8.72 -0.98 -10.06
C PHE A 101 8.08 -1.10 -8.68
N VAL A 102 7.21 -2.09 -8.53
CA VAL A 102 6.46 -2.38 -7.29
C VAL A 102 6.50 -3.88 -6.99
N ARG A 103 6.21 -4.23 -5.74
CA ARG A 103 6.01 -5.63 -5.32
C ARG A 103 4.52 -5.93 -5.31
N PHE A 104 4.12 -6.98 -6.01
CA PHE A 104 2.78 -7.53 -5.89
C PHE A 104 2.65 -8.29 -4.56
N GLN A 105 1.65 -7.95 -3.76
CA GLN A 105 1.43 -8.54 -2.45
C GLN A 105 0.00 -9.08 -2.34
N MET A 106 -0.15 -10.36 -2.01
CA MET A 106 -1.44 -10.95 -1.68
C MET A 106 -1.72 -10.82 -0.19
N GLN A 107 -3.00 -10.63 0.16
CA GLN A 107 -3.48 -10.78 1.54
C GLN A 107 -3.60 -12.28 1.86
N LEU A 108 -2.46 -12.98 1.96
CA LEU A 108 -2.38 -14.44 2.08
C LEU A 108 -3.29 -15.02 3.18
N HIS A 109 -3.43 -14.32 4.30
CA HIS A 109 -4.29 -14.77 5.40
C HIS A 109 -5.76 -14.99 4.97
N LYS A 110 -6.28 -14.22 4.00
CA LYS A 110 -7.65 -14.39 3.48
C LYS A 110 -7.82 -15.61 2.57
N TYR A 111 -6.72 -16.23 2.14
CA TYR A 111 -6.73 -17.48 1.38
C TYR A 111 -6.48 -18.70 2.26
N ILE A 112 -5.79 -18.52 3.39
CA ILE A 112 -5.45 -19.61 4.33
C ILE A 112 -6.58 -19.82 5.33
N TRP A 113 -7.13 -18.74 5.89
CA TRP A 113 -8.22 -18.78 6.85
C TRP A 113 -9.50 -18.20 6.24
N ASP A 114 -10.62 -18.50 6.88
CA ASP A 114 -11.88 -17.84 6.54
C ASP A 114 -11.71 -16.31 6.60
N PRO A 115 -12.11 -15.55 5.56
CA PRO A 115 -11.89 -14.11 5.51
C PRO A 115 -12.52 -13.31 6.67
N SER A 116 -13.49 -13.89 7.37
CA SER A 116 -14.12 -13.29 8.56
C SER A 116 -13.41 -13.62 9.87
N MET A 117 -12.46 -14.56 9.86
CA MET A 117 -11.69 -14.97 11.02
C MET A 117 -10.74 -13.84 11.46
N ARG A 118 -10.70 -13.56 12.76
CA ARG A 118 -9.84 -12.55 13.36
C ARG A 118 -8.76 -13.20 14.21
N GLY A 119 -7.60 -12.56 14.31
CA GLY A 119 -6.48 -13.02 15.16
C GLY A 119 -5.66 -14.15 14.54
N VAL A 120 -5.54 -14.16 13.21
CA VAL A 120 -4.75 -15.11 12.41
C VAL A 120 -3.49 -14.49 11.84
#